data_AF-A0A8H7C0P3-F1
#
_entry.id   AF-A0A8H7C0P3-F1
#
_cell.length_a   1.000
_cell.length_b   1.000
_cell.length_c   1.000
_cell.angle_alpha   90.00
_cell.angle_beta   90.00
_cell.angle_gamma   90.00
#
_symmetry.space_group_name_H-M   'P 1'
#
loop_
_entity.id
_entity.type
_entity.pdbx_description
1 polymer ?
#
loop_
_entity_poly.entity_id
_entity_poly.type
_entity_poly.pdbx_seq_one_letter_code
_entity_poly.pdbx_strand_id
1 'polypeptide(L)'
;METADCPIILVLGLSGAGKSSFIRSLAEDSEKEKISVGHSLVPHTLSIAEYQVKIGDNTAILVDTPGLDTSEVAFEDIDEWMSQREFPIKAVDGIILLHPINRNRMSEASVALGTLRKAFSKVLDTDLESRYPFFRVALATTLWVAEVTGGAATKAAIEKERTKQIRRECDLQDNWWRLLEVQGAMFRRHDNDLYESAKDIVLSVIKAQIPEQKTVYIRDQLIVGIIGSTQAGKSSFVEALTETSPSSKGNELRMESIEPYEIEINKEKVVLLDTPGLDATENPTDVFQMIAGWLKAQGRKTARTRHYLDGIVVVHPILSNEQFGELVLQSVLIEQANKLLGKLKKVYDVKDPRAYCRVILATTKWDKVSQDEMKIAVEKEENIRRTNWNIMSVAGSPVMRFDNTAESAQRIIKTIVDEKKSADATYQYRYIRAALNDISSGLGHMQEEFSELKKARTAMSRGLG
;
A
#
# COMPACT_ATOMS: atom_id res chain seq x y z
N MET A 1 41.11 13.84 -2.03
CA MET A 1 40.41 13.95 -0.74
C MET A 1 38.94 13.86 -1.08
N GLU A 2 38.35 12.68 -0.88
CA GLU A 2 36.89 12.50 -1.01
C GLU A 2 36.25 13.42 0.04
N THR A 3 35.57 14.47 -0.42
CA THR A 3 34.64 15.21 0.42
C THR A 3 33.54 14.23 0.79
N ALA A 4 33.42 13.86 2.06
CA ALA A 4 32.29 13.08 2.54
C ALA A 4 31.00 13.78 2.08
N ASP A 5 30.16 13.08 1.31
CA ASP A 5 28.87 13.61 0.86
C ASP A 5 28.07 14.04 2.09
N CYS A 6 27.82 15.35 2.21
CA CYS A 6 27.05 15.92 3.29
C CYS A 6 25.56 15.80 2.90
N PRO A 7 24.74 15.03 3.64
CA PRO A 7 23.35 14.80 3.26
C PRO A 7 22.55 16.10 3.19
N ILE A 8 21.82 16.29 2.09
CA ILE A 8 20.95 17.44 1.83
C ILE A 8 19.53 17.06 2.19
N ILE A 9 18.94 17.76 3.15
CA ILE A 9 17.61 17.46 3.69
C ILE A 9 16.70 18.67 3.48
N LEU A 10 15.60 18.44 2.78
CA LEU A 10 14.62 19.47 2.48
C LEU A 10 13.64 19.64 3.64
N VAL A 11 13.44 20.86 4.12
CA VAL A 11 12.47 21.18 5.18
C VAL A 11 11.23 21.82 4.54
N LEU A 12 10.14 21.07 4.50
CA LEU A 12 8.88 21.43 3.85
C LEU A 12 7.79 21.73 4.87
N GLY A 13 6.74 22.43 4.44
CA GLY A 13 5.57 22.76 5.26
C GLY A 13 4.91 24.05 4.83
N LEU A 14 3.66 24.26 5.26
CA LEU A 14 2.89 25.48 4.98
C LEU A 14 3.57 26.73 5.56
N SER A 15 3.13 27.91 5.14
CA SER A 15 3.56 29.18 5.74
C SER A 15 3.25 29.21 7.23
N GLY A 16 4.23 29.61 8.03
CA GLY A 16 4.11 29.57 9.50
C GLY A 16 4.16 28.17 10.12
N ALA A 17 4.50 27.10 9.39
CA ALA A 17 4.68 25.76 9.96
C ALA A 17 5.91 25.62 10.89
N GLY A 18 6.74 26.66 11.01
CA GLY A 18 7.92 26.68 11.88
C GLY A 18 9.22 26.20 11.22
N LYS A 19 9.31 26.16 9.88
CA LYS A 19 10.51 25.70 9.14
C LYS A 19 11.81 26.42 9.53
N SER A 20 11.82 27.74 9.45
CA SER A 20 12.99 28.54 9.84
C SER A 20 13.28 28.46 11.34
N SER A 21 12.25 28.31 12.19
CA SER A 21 12.43 28.12 13.64
C SER A 21 13.07 26.77 13.96
N PHE A 22 12.60 25.71 13.31
CA PHE A 22 13.15 24.36 13.38
C PHE A 22 14.63 24.35 12.99
N ILE A 23 14.98 24.95 11.85
CA ILE A 23 16.39 25.05 11.40
C ILE A 23 17.22 25.89 12.37
N ARG A 24 16.67 27.03 12.84
CA ARG A 24 17.34 27.89 13.82
C ARG A 24 17.62 27.19 15.15
N SER A 25 16.77 26.26 15.56
CA SER A 25 17.00 25.48 16.78
C SER A 25 18.26 24.62 16.69
N LEU A 26 18.68 24.24 15.47
CA LEU A 26 19.85 23.39 15.18
C LEU A 26 21.12 24.17 14.82
N ALA A 27 21.01 25.46 14.52
CA ALA A 27 22.14 26.29 14.15
C ALA A 27 23.02 26.63 15.36
N GLU A 28 24.33 26.77 15.14
CA GLU A 28 25.26 27.30 16.16
C GLU A 28 24.92 28.77 16.46
N ASP A 29 25.24 29.24 17.68
CA ASP A 29 24.84 30.59 18.13
C ASP A 29 25.33 31.72 17.22
N SER A 30 26.49 31.57 16.58
CA SER A 30 27.04 32.52 15.61
C SER A 30 26.27 32.58 14.28
N GLU A 31 25.51 31.54 13.94
CA GLU A 31 24.75 31.42 12.69
C GLU A 31 23.25 31.71 12.91
N LYS A 32 22.75 31.67 14.15
CA LYS A 32 21.35 31.97 14.48
C LYS A 32 20.90 33.36 14.06
N GLU A 33 21.80 34.35 14.07
CA GLU A 33 21.49 35.72 13.65
C GLU A 33 21.26 35.85 12.15
N LYS A 34 21.79 34.93 11.34
CA LYS A 34 21.60 34.90 9.88
C LYS A 34 20.27 34.27 9.46
N ILE A 35 19.60 33.55 10.37
CA ILE A 35 18.31 32.89 10.10
C ILE A 35 17.18 33.83 10.53
N SER A 36 16.55 34.52 9.57
CA SER A 36 15.39 35.38 9.85
C SER A 36 14.16 34.56 10.20
N VAL A 37 13.72 34.59 11.46
CA VAL A 37 12.44 34.01 11.89
C VAL A 37 11.43 35.13 12.11
N GLY A 38 10.31 35.09 11.38
CA GLY A 38 9.23 36.06 11.55
C GLY A 38 8.00 35.42 12.20
N HIS A 39 7.43 36.10 13.20
CA HIS A 39 6.24 35.65 13.95
C HIS A 39 4.91 36.08 13.30
N SER A 40 4.91 36.48 12.02
CA SER A 40 3.71 36.94 11.31
C SER A 40 3.11 35.84 10.42
N LEU A 41 1.80 35.91 10.17
CA LEU A 41 1.08 35.03 9.22
C LEU A 41 1.41 35.35 7.74
N VAL A 42 2.32 36.30 7.48
CA VAL A 42 2.81 36.63 6.13
C VAL A 42 4.04 35.76 5.82
N PRO A 43 4.12 35.13 4.63
CA PRO A 43 5.29 34.34 4.26
C PRO A 43 6.58 35.17 4.36
N HIS A 44 7.53 34.72 5.18
CA HIS A 44 8.81 35.41 5.38
C HIS A 44 9.92 34.86 4.47
N THR A 45 9.88 33.57 4.11
CA THR A 45 10.87 32.94 3.22
C THR A 45 10.35 33.03 1.78
N LEU A 46 10.86 34.01 1.01
CA LEU A 46 10.54 34.20 -0.41
C LEU A 46 11.54 33.50 -1.36
N SER A 47 12.60 32.90 -0.82
CA SER A 47 13.66 32.21 -1.57
C SER A 47 14.20 31.02 -0.79
N ILE A 48 14.56 29.95 -1.49
CA ILE A 48 15.19 28.76 -0.88
C ILE A 48 16.56 29.12 -0.29
N ALA A 49 16.86 28.65 0.92
CA ALA A 49 18.13 28.90 1.61
C ALA A 49 18.74 27.62 2.19
N GLU A 50 20.06 27.48 2.09
CA GLU A 50 20.82 26.32 2.58
C GLU A 50 21.55 26.66 3.88
N TYR A 51 21.43 25.77 4.88
CA TYR A 51 22.10 25.92 6.18
C TYR A 51 22.84 24.64 6.53
N GLN A 52 24.16 24.73 6.67
CA GLN A 52 24.95 23.61 7.18
C GLN A 52 24.79 23.51 8.70
N VAL A 53 24.39 22.34 9.19
CA VAL A 53 24.20 22.06 10.62
C VAL A 53 25.10 20.92 11.05
N LYS A 54 25.59 21.01 12.29
CA LYS A 54 26.34 19.95 12.95
C LYS A 54 25.48 19.33 14.05
N ILE A 55 25.20 18.03 13.93
CA ILE A 55 24.27 17.29 14.80
C ILE A 55 25.00 16.08 15.38
N GLY A 56 25.55 16.26 16.59
CA GLY A 56 26.50 15.32 17.17
C GLY A 56 27.73 15.19 16.28
N ASP A 57 28.04 13.95 15.86
CA ASP A 57 29.16 13.65 14.95
C ASP A 57 28.78 13.74 13.46
N ASN A 58 27.52 14.05 13.14
CA ASN A 58 27.03 14.13 11.76
C ASN A 58 26.96 15.59 11.31
N THR A 59 27.12 15.82 10.01
CA THR A 59 26.84 17.09 9.36
C THR A 59 25.72 16.89 8.34
N ALA A 60 24.88 17.90 8.14
CA ALA A 60 23.85 17.90 7.10
C ALA A 60 23.65 19.32 6.56
N ILE A 61 23.11 19.43 5.35
CA ILE A 61 22.61 20.68 4.77
C ILE A 61 21.09 20.67 4.91
N LEU A 62 20.53 21.56 5.72
CA LEU A 62 19.09 21.76 5.80
C LEU A 62 18.68 22.87 4.83
N VAL A 63 17.65 22.60 4.04
CA VAL A 63 17.16 23.52 3.02
C VAL A 63 15.82 24.09 3.47
N ASP A 64 15.80 25.38 3.82
CA ASP A 64 14.56 26.10 4.16
C ASP A 64 13.84 26.49 2.87
N THR A 65 12.59 26.09 2.74
CA THR A 65 11.77 26.37 1.55
C THR A 65 10.72 27.44 1.82
N PRO A 66 10.20 28.12 0.79
CA PRO A 66 8.92 28.82 0.90
C PRO A 66 7.78 27.90 1.39
N GLY A 67 6.70 28.51 1.88
CA GLY A 67 5.51 27.75 2.30
C GLY A 67 4.84 27.05 1.12
N LEU A 68 4.42 25.80 1.28
CA LEU A 68 3.73 25.06 0.22
C LEU A 68 2.37 25.67 -0.19
N ASP A 69 1.84 26.61 0.59
CA ASP A 69 0.63 27.40 0.31
C ASP A 69 0.90 28.72 -0.43
N THR A 70 2.17 29.07 -0.68
CA THR A 70 2.54 30.39 -1.23
C THR A 70 2.52 30.45 -2.75
N SER A 71 2.56 29.30 -3.43
CA SER A 71 2.39 29.20 -4.88
C SER A 71 1.91 27.79 -5.26
N GLU A 72 1.21 27.64 -6.39
CA GLU A 72 0.95 26.33 -7.01
C GLU A 72 2.25 25.65 -7.52
N VAL A 73 3.39 26.33 -7.37
CA VAL A 73 4.66 26.14 -8.08
C VAL A 73 5.81 25.79 -7.12
N ALA A 74 5.55 25.65 -5.81
CA ALA A 74 6.60 25.49 -4.79
C ALA A 74 7.59 24.33 -5.05
N PHE A 75 7.17 23.29 -5.77
CA PHE A 75 8.06 22.20 -6.18
C PHE A 75 8.86 22.49 -7.45
N GLU A 76 8.39 23.36 -8.35
CA GLU A 76 9.19 23.83 -9.49
C GLU A 76 10.33 24.74 -9.00
N ASP A 77 10.08 25.57 -7.98
CA ASP A 77 11.14 26.36 -7.33
C ASP A 77 12.24 25.45 -6.74
N ILE A 78 11.85 24.31 -6.17
CA ILE A 78 12.77 23.29 -5.65
C ILE A 78 13.56 22.65 -6.81
N ASP A 79 12.89 22.26 -7.90
CA ASP A 79 13.57 21.69 -9.07
C ASP A 79 14.55 22.67 -9.71
N GLU A 80 14.16 23.95 -9.82
CA GLU A 80 15.00 25.02 -10.34
C GLU A 80 16.22 25.23 -9.43
N TRP A 81 16.01 25.35 -8.12
CA TRP A 81 17.10 25.43 -7.14
C TRP A 81 18.05 24.24 -7.29
N MET A 82 17.55 23.00 -7.26
CA MET A 82 18.37 21.78 -7.42
C MET A 82 19.23 21.79 -8.69
N SER A 83 18.70 22.37 -9.77
CA SER A 83 19.37 22.46 -11.08
C SER A 83 20.37 23.62 -11.19
N GLN A 84 20.15 24.71 -10.45
CA GLN A 84 20.96 25.94 -10.52
C GLN A 84 22.05 26.03 -9.43
N ARG A 85 22.11 25.08 -8.49
CA ARG A 85 23.22 24.98 -7.53
C ARG A 85 24.58 24.95 -8.24
N GLU A 86 25.61 25.42 -7.54
CA GLU A 86 27.01 25.31 -8.00
C GLU A 86 27.38 23.86 -8.34
N PHE A 87 26.86 22.92 -7.53
CA PHE A 87 26.86 21.49 -7.79
C PHE A 87 25.41 21.00 -7.92
N PRO A 88 24.88 20.90 -9.15
CA PRO A 88 23.51 20.46 -9.38
C PRO A 88 23.26 19.05 -8.84
N ILE A 89 22.11 18.85 -8.22
CA ILE A 89 21.68 17.57 -7.67
C ILE A 89 20.44 17.06 -8.39
N LYS A 90 20.33 15.75 -8.53
CA LYS A 90 19.12 15.10 -9.09
C LYS A 90 18.10 14.73 -8.02
N ALA A 91 18.56 14.55 -6.80
CA ALA A 91 17.76 14.17 -5.65
C ALA A 91 18.35 14.78 -4.38
N VAL A 92 17.49 15.01 -3.39
CA VAL A 92 17.89 15.26 -2.00
C VAL A 92 17.96 13.93 -1.23
N ASP A 93 18.69 13.92 -0.13
CA ASP A 93 18.88 12.71 0.69
C ASP A 93 17.70 12.45 1.63
N GLY A 94 16.88 13.46 1.94
CA GLY A 94 15.73 13.29 2.82
C GLY A 94 14.79 14.47 2.83
N ILE A 95 13.59 14.25 3.38
CA ILE A 95 12.56 15.30 3.53
C ILE A 95 12.09 15.31 4.98
N ILE A 96 11.94 16.51 5.54
CA ILE A 96 11.23 16.76 6.79
C ILE A 96 10.01 17.61 6.44
N LEU A 97 8.80 17.05 6.60
CA LEU A 97 7.54 17.77 6.43
C LEU A 97 7.02 18.24 7.79
N LEU A 98 6.99 19.54 8.00
CA LEU A 98 6.46 20.17 9.21
C LEU A 98 4.98 20.51 9.06
N HIS A 99 4.18 20.11 10.05
CA HIS A 99 2.76 20.44 10.13
C HIS A 99 2.39 21.08 11.47
N PRO A 100 1.84 22.31 11.46
CA PRO A 100 1.47 23.01 12.68
C PRO A 100 0.20 22.40 13.31
N ILE A 101 0.33 21.81 14.51
CA ILE A 101 -0.75 21.08 15.19
C ILE A 101 -1.92 21.98 15.64
N ASN A 102 -1.71 23.30 15.62
CA ASN A 102 -2.72 24.30 15.95
C ASN A 102 -3.62 24.68 14.76
N ARG A 103 -3.29 24.28 13.52
CA ARG A 103 -4.17 24.53 12.36
C ARG A 103 -5.33 23.53 12.35
N ASN A 104 -6.55 24.07 12.39
CA ASN A 104 -7.80 23.33 12.29
C ASN A 104 -8.21 23.14 10.82
N ARG A 105 -7.55 22.30 10.03
CA ARG A 105 -8.05 21.99 8.68
C ARG A 105 -7.87 20.52 8.26
N MET A 106 -8.99 19.82 8.36
CA MET A 106 -9.32 18.51 7.80
C MET A 106 -9.28 18.49 6.25
N SER A 107 -9.23 19.64 5.56
CA SER A 107 -9.30 19.75 4.09
C SER A 107 -7.95 19.94 3.37
N GLU A 108 -6.94 20.48 4.04
CA GLU A 108 -5.64 20.80 3.42
C GLU A 108 -4.70 19.59 3.36
N ALA A 109 -4.83 18.64 4.30
CA ALA A 109 -4.03 17.42 4.33
C ALA A 109 -4.47 16.39 3.27
N SER A 110 -5.78 16.27 3.00
CA SER A 110 -6.37 15.36 2.01
C SER A 110 -5.98 15.68 0.56
N VAL A 111 -6.10 16.96 0.17
CA VAL A 111 -5.68 17.45 -1.16
C VAL A 111 -4.14 17.39 -1.32
N ALA A 112 -3.41 17.32 -0.20
CA ALA A 112 -1.95 17.30 -0.20
C ALA A 112 -1.34 15.92 -0.38
N LEU A 113 -1.90 14.80 0.12
CA LEU A 113 -1.16 13.52 0.13
C LEU A 113 -0.80 12.99 -1.26
N GLY A 114 -1.74 12.97 -2.21
CA GLY A 114 -1.45 12.54 -3.57
C GLY A 114 -0.44 13.45 -4.29
N THR A 115 -0.53 14.75 -4.03
CA THR A 115 0.37 15.78 -4.58
C THR A 115 1.76 15.69 -3.96
N LEU A 116 1.84 15.59 -2.63
CA LEU A 116 3.06 15.41 -1.85
C LEU A 116 3.76 14.10 -2.22
N ARG A 117 3.01 13.01 -2.37
CA ARG A 117 3.57 11.71 -2.78
C ARG A 117 4.29 11.81 -4.12
N LYS A 118 3.65 12.44 -5.11
CA LYS A 118 4.24 12.66 -6.44
C LYS A 118 5.44 13.61 -6.35
N ALA A 119 5.32 14.69 -5.59
CA ALA A 119 6.39 15.66 -5.44
C ALA A 119 7.62 15.06 -4.73
N PHE A 120 7.42 14.34 -3.62
CA PHE A 120 8.50 13.64 -2.91
C PHE A 120 9.20 12.63 -3.80
N SER A 121 8.46 11.92 -4.67
CA SER A 121 9.09 10.98 -5.59
C SER A 121 10.01 11.63 -6.61
N LYS A 122 9.69 12.85 -7.04
CA LYS A 122 10.51 13.62 -7.95
C LYS A 122 11.80 14.08 -7.27
N VAL A 123 11.68 14.53 -6.01
CA VAL A 123 12.77 15.18 -5.28
C VAL A 123 13.70 14.19 -4.56
N LEU A 124 13.23 13.00 -4.17
CA LEU A 124 14.06 11.97 -3.49
C LEU A 124 14.65 10.90 -4.44
N ASP A 125 14.37 10.97 -5.75
CA ASP A 125 14.64 9.87 -6.72
C ASP A 125 14.21 8.50 -6.16
N THR A 126 13.02 8.47 -5.57
CA THR A 126 12.51 7.25 -4.94
C THR A 126 11.77 6.39 -5.94
N ASP A 127 12.06 5.10 -5.91
CA ASP A 127 11.22 4.11 -6.56
C ASP A 127 9.89 4.04 -5.81
N LEU A 128 8.86 4.76 -6.29
CA LEU A 128 7.50 4.74 -5.74
C LEU A 128 6.90 3.33 -5.61
N GLU A 129 7.50 2.36 -6.29
CA GLU A 129 7.12 0.95 -6.25
C GLU A 129 7.84 0.15 -5.18
N SER A 130 8.86 0.74 -4.53
CA SER A 130 9.41 0.23 -3.27
C SER A 130 8.29 0.06 -2.24
N ARG A 131 8.45 -0.87 -1.31
CA ARG A 131 7.53 -0.99 -0.16
C ARG A 131 7.66 0.23 0.76
N TYR A 132 8.86 0.80 0.85
CA TYR A 132 9.17 1.92 1.72
C TYR A 132 9.79 3.09 0.94
N PRO A 133 9.08 3.67 -0.05
CA PRO A 133 9.62 4.75 -0.88
C PRO A 133 9.90 6.01 -0.04
N PHE A 134 9.30 6.14 1.14
CA PHE A 134 9.42 7.31 2.00
C PHE A 134 10.19 7.02 3.28
N PHE A 135 11.05 5.98 3.30
CA PHE A 135 11.87 5.65 4.47
C PHE A 135 12.79 6.77 4.96
N ARG A 136 13.11 7.75 4.09
CA ARG A 136 13.87 8.98 4.42
C ARG A 136 13.01 10.23 4.56
N VAL A 137 11.72 10.06 4.83
CA VAL A 137 10.78 11.16 5.07
C VAL A 137 10.40 11.18 6.54
N ALA A 138 10.60 12.31 7.22
CA ALA A 138 10.04 12.55 8.55
C ALA A 138 8.81 13.47 8.45
N LEU A 139 7.70 13.05 9.04
CA LEU A 139 6.47 13.83 9.18
C LEU A 139 6.42 14.33 10.62
N ALA A 140 6.64 15.62 10.82
CA ALA A 140 6.81 16.19 12.15
C ALA A 140 5.73 17.23 12.48
N THR A 141 5.07 17.07 13.62
CA THR A 141 4.13 18.06 14.13
C THR A 141 4.85 19.16 14.90
N THR A 142 4.45 20.42 14.69
CA THR A 142 5.06 21.63 15.28
C THR A 142 4.01 22.51 15.97
N LEU A 143 4.43 23.60 16.62
CA LEU A 143 3.57 24.60 17.29
C LEU A 143 2.66 24.00 18.38
N TRP A 144 3.21 23.05 19.12
CA TRP A 144 2.59 22.51 20.32
C TRP A 144 2.46 23.58 21.41
N VAL A 145 1.39 23.51 22.20
CA VAL A 145 1.26 24.41 23.35
C VAL A 145 2.27 24.01 24.42
N ALA A 146 3.06 24.97 24.90
CA ALA A 146 4.09 24.76 25.91
C ALA A 146 3.52 24.26 27.24
N GLU A 147 4.32 23.50 27.98
CA GLU A 147 3.98 23.03 29.33
C GLU A 147 3.87 24.21 30.33
N VAL A 148 3.07 24.00 31.37
CA VAL A 148 2.45 25.06 32.18
C VAL A 148 3.47 25.86 33.00
N THR A 149 3.49 27.18 32.81
CA THR A 149 3.96 28.15 33.81
C THR A 149 2.88 29.23 34.04
N GLY A 150 2.06 29.09 35.09
CA GLY A 150 1.01 30.08 35.39
C GLY A 150 -0.06 29.62 36.39
N GLY A 151 -1.05 30.48 36.66
CA GLY A 151 -2.15 30.24 37.60
C GLY A 151 -3.16 29.17 37.14
N ALA A 152 -4.02 28.72 38.06
CA ALA A 152 -4.92 27.56 37.86
C ALA A 152 -5.89 27.68 36.66
N ALA A 153 -6.41 28.88 36.38
CA ALA A 153 -7.30 29.11 35.22
C ALA A 153 -6.54 28.99 33.88
N THR A 154 -5.30 29.48 33.82
CA THR A 154 -4.41 29.36 32.66
C THR A 154 -4.01 27.91 32.43
N LYS A 155 -3.77 27.16 33.51
CA LYS A 155 -3.45 25.72 33.47
C LYS A 155 -4.57 24.89 32.83
N ALA A 156 -5.82 25.14 33.21
CA ALA A 156 -6.98 24.40 32.66
C ALA A 156 -7.21 24.69 31.17
N ALA A 157 -6.99 25.93 30.72
CA ALA A 157 -7.12 26.30 29.31
C ALA A 157 -6.02 25.66 28.43
N ILE A 158 -4.77 25.66 28.92
CA ILE A 158 -3.63 25.01 28.25
C ILE A 158 -3.86 23.50 28.15
N GLU A 159 -4.27 22.85 29.23
CA GLU A 159 -4.54 21.40 29.25
C GLU A 159 -5.65 21.02 28.25
N LYS A 160 -6.70 21.83 28.18
CA LYS A 160 -7.78 21.65 27.22
C LYS A 160 -7.29 21.75 25.77
N GLU A 161 -6.40 22.70 25.47
CA GLU A 161 -5.84 22.82 24.12
C GLU A 161 -4.85 21.70 23.81
N ARG A 162 -3.99 21.29 24.76
CA ARG A 162 -3.08 20.15 24.62
C ARG A 162 -3.85 18.87 24.30
N THR A 163 -4.97 18.64 24.98
CA THR A 163 -5.87 17.50 24.69
C THR A 163 -6.40 17.53 23.25
N LYS A 164 -6.75 18.71 22.72
CA LYS A 164 -7.18 18.84 21.32
C LYS A 164 -6.03 18.59 20.35
N GLN A 165 -4.83 19.10 20.64
CA GLN A 165 -3.65 18.88 19.81
C GLN A 165 -3.26 17.40 19.74
N ILE A 166 -3.36 16.67 20.86
CA ILE A 166 -3.16 15.21 20.89
C ILE A 166 -4.18 14.50 19.99
N ARG A 167 -5.46 14.88 20.06
CA ARG A 167 -6.49 14.29 19.18
C ARG A 167 -6.20 14.56 17.70
N ARG A 168 -5.82 15.79 17.35
CA ARG A 168 -5.42 16.13 15.97
C ARG A 168 -4.22 15.32 15.51
N GLU A 169 -3.28 15.05 16.40
CA GLU A 169 -2.10 14.23 16.08
C GLU A 169 -2.51 12.78 15.78
N CYS A 170 -3.40 12.21 16.59
CA CYS A 170 -4.01 10.91 16.30
C CYS A 170 -4.75 10.94 14.95
N ASP A 171 -5.55 11.97 14.69
CA ASP A 171 -6.27 12.09 13.41
C ASP A 171 -5.29 12.17 12.21
N LEU A 172 -4.15 12.86 12.37
CA LEU A 172 -3.03 12.88 11.40
C LEU A 172 -2.44 11.49 11.19
N GLN A 173 -2.15 10.75 12.25
CA GLN A 173 -1.58 9.40 12.17
C GLN A 173 -2.56 8.39 11.58
N ASP A 174 -3.82 8.43 12.00
CA ASP A 174 -4.82 7.41 11.69
C ASP A 174 -5.43 7.59 10.29
N ASN A 175 -5.36 8.80 9.73
CA ASN A 175 -5.97 9.09 8.43
C ASN A 175 -4.93 9.59 7.40
N TRP A 176 -4.37 10.78 7.62
CA TRP A 176 -3.66 11.47 6.54
C TRP A 176 -2.24 10.95 6.33
N TRP A 177 -1.45 10.91 7.39
CA TRP A 177 -0.06 10.47 7.32
C TRP A 177 0.07 8.96 7.31
N ARG A 178 -1.04 8.24 7.53
CA ARG A 178 -1.08 6.79 7.58
C ARG A 178 -0.46 6.13 6.36
N LEU A 179 -0.86 6.56 5.17
CA LEU A 179 -0.32 6.01 3.92
C LEU A 179 1.18 6.23 3.78
N LEU A 180 1.67 7.43 4.14
CA LEU A 180 3.10 7.74 4.07
C LEU A 180 3.90 6.94 5.10
N GLU A 181 3.35 6.76 6.31
CA GLU A 181 3.94 5.95 7.38
C GLU A 181 4.06 4.48 6.97
N VAL A 182 2.99 3.91 6.42
CA VAL A 182 2.98 2.57 5.81
C VAL A 182 4.06 2.41 4.74
N GLN A 183 4.37 3.50 4.04
CA GLN A 183 5.40 3.61 3.03
C GLN A 183 6.78 4.02 3.58
N GLY A 184 6.97 3.90 4.89
CA GLY A 184 8.25 4.06 5.58
C GLY A 184 8.50 5.44 6.17
N ALA A 185 7.60 6.42 5.96
CA ALA A 185 7.77 7.73 6.57
C ALA A 185 7.71 7.63 8.09
N MET A 186 8.51 8.45 8.76
CA MET A 186 8.66 8.45 10.21
C MET A 186 7.81 9.54 10.82
N PHE A 187 6.90 9.17 11.72
CA PHE A 187 6.15 10.14 12.51
C PHE A 187 7.01 10.70 13.64
N ARG A 188 7.05 12.02 13.82
CA ARG A 188 7.79 12.71 14.88
C ARG A 188 7.02 13.90 15.44
N ARG A 189 7.45 14.35 16.61
CA ARG A 189 6.95 15.56 17.27
C ARG A 189 8.10 16.53 17.52
N HIS A 190 7.94 17.79 17.14
CA HIS A 190 8.84 18.88 17.48
C HIS A 190 8.16 19.83 18.48
N ASP A 191 8.63 19.83 19.73
CA ASP A 191 8.05 20.60 20.83
C ASP A 191 8.90 21.85 21.12
N ASN A 192 8.28 23.04 21.09
CA ASN A 192 8.82 24.34 21.55
C ASN A 192 10.25 24.70 21.12
N ASP A 193 10.62 24.50 19.84
CA ASP A 193 11.94 24.88 19.31
C ASP A 193 13.12 24.22 20.06
N LEU A 194 12.88 23.08 20.71
CA LEU A 194 13.92 22.37 21.47
C LEU A 194 14.91 21.68 20.53
N TYR A 195 16.19 22.01 20.70
CA TYR A 195 17.32 21.42 19.97
C TYR A 195 17.24 19.88 19.92
N GLU A 196 16.97 19.22 21.05
CA GLU A 196 16.96 17.74 21.10
C GLU A 196 15.87 17.12 20.22
N SER A 197 14.69 17.73 20.15
CA SER A 197 13.62 17.21 19.29
C SER A 197 13.92 17.44 17.80
N ALA A 198 14.48 18.60 17.44
CA ALA A 198 14.90 18.86 16.07
C ALA A 198 16.06 17.95 15.65
N LYS A 199 17.00 17.70 16.57
CA LYS A 199 18.13 16.79 16.40
C LYS A 199 17.67 15.36 16.17
N ASP A 200 16.73 14.86 16.97
CA ASP A 200 16.16 13.52 16.77
C ASP A 200 15.50 13.37 15.40
N ILE A 201 14.73 14.38 14.98
CA ILE A 201 14.08 14.39 13.66
C ILE A 201 15.11 14.31 12.54
N VAL A 202 16.13 15.17 12.54
CA VAL A 202 17.15 15.14 11.48
C VAL A 202 17.97 13.85 11.51
N LEU A 203 18.37 13.38 12.70
CA LEU A 203 19.12 12.12 12.83
C LEU A 203 18.31 10.93 12.35
N SER A 204 16.98 10.93 12.55
CA SER A 204 16.11 9.87 12.05
C SER A 204 16.16 9.74 10.53
N VAL A 205 16.23 10.88 9.82
CA VAL A 205 16.35 10.93 8.35
C VAL A 205 17.74 10.50 7.87
N ILE A 206 18.81 11.00 8.51
CA ILE A 206 20.20 10.65 8.17
C ILE A 206 20.44 9.16 8.35
N LYS A 207 20.03 8.63 9.52
CA LYS A 207 20.26 7.24 9.92
C LYS A 207 19.20 6.28 9.38
N ALA A 208 18.22 6.77 8.64
CA ALA A 208 17.18 5.94 8.06
C ALA A 208 17.77 4.85 7.17
N GLN A 209 17.39 3.61 7.46
CA GLN A 209 17.69 2.45 6.64
C GLN A 209 16.37 1.79 6.25
N ILE A 210 16.34 1.18 5.06
CA ILE A 210 15.18 0.39 4.65
C ILE A 210 15.05 -0.77 5.64
N PRO A 211 13.88 -0.99 6.26
CA PRO A 211 13.67 -2.10 7.19
C PRO A 211 14.12 -3.43 6.56
N GLU A 212 14.85 -4.25 7.33
CA GLU A 212 15.25 -5.59 6.90
C GLU A 212 14.00 -6.40 6.51
N GLN A 213 13.96 -6.85 5.26
CA GLN A 213 12.82 -7.58 4.75
C GLN A 213 12.95 -9.06 5.10
N LYS A 214 11.86 -9.66 5.60
CA LYS A 214 11.67 -11.10 5.47
C LYS A 214 11.54 -11.41 3.98
N THR A 215 12.64 -11.81 3.35
CA THR A 215 12.64 -12.21 1.93
C THR A 215 11.87 -13.50 1.78
N VAL A 216 10.64 -13.40 1.27
CA VAL A 216 9.87 -14.54 0.76
C VAL A 216 10.40 -14.84 -0.64
N TYR A 217 10.89 -16.07 -0.86
CA TYR A 217 11.42 -16.46 -2.16
C TYR A 217 10.28 -17.02 -3.02
N ILE A 218 9.62 -16.14 -3.79
CA ILE A 218 8.38 -16.46 -4.54
C ILE A 218 8.65 -17.24 -5.83
N ARG A 219 9.69 -18.08 -5.85
CA ARG A 219 9.99 -18.90 -7.02
C ARG A 219 9.05 -20.10 -7.01
N ASP A 220 8.19 -20.14 -8.03
CA ASP A 220 7.25 -21.24 -8.32
C ASP A 220 6.18 -21.44 -7.22
N GLN A 221 5.78 -20.34 -6.58
CA GLN A 221 4.67 -20.27 -5.62
C GLN A 221 3.51 -19.49 -6.21
N LEU A 222 2.27 -19.85 -5.84
CA LEU A 222 1.08 -19.07 -6.23
C LEU A 222 0.94 -17.85 -5.34
N ILE A 223 0.63 -16.69 -5.92
CA ILE A 223 0.44 -15.45 -5.15
C ILE A 223 -1.04 -15.10 -5.07
N VAL A 224 -1.60 -15.02 -3.87
CA VAL A 224 -3.02 -14.70 -3.65
C VAL A 224 -3.16 -13.43 -2.81
N GLY A 225 -3.88 -12.43 -3.32
CA GLY A 225 -4.18 -11.21 -2.57
C GLY A 225 -5.49 -11.31 -1.79
N ILE A 226 -5.47 -10.96 -0.49
CA ILE A 226 -6.68 -10.87 0.34
C ILE A 226 -7.10 -9.40 0.44
N ILE A 227 -8.25 -9.03 -0.13
CA ILE A 227 -8.68 -7.63 -0.30
C ILE A 227 -10.06 -7.41 0.34
N GLY A 228 -10.28 -6.25 0.97
CA GLY A 228 -11.55 -5.89 1.59
C GLY A 228 -11.41 -4.64 2.47
N SER A 229 -12.51 -4.06 2.94
CA SER A 229 -12.49 -2.90 3.84
C SER A 229 -11.82 -3.20 5.18
N THR A 230 -11.52 -2.15 5.95
CA THR A 230 -10.94 -2.26 7.28
C THR A 230 -11.88 -3.07 8.17
N GLN A 231 -11.30 -3.94 9.00
CA GLN A 231 -12.04 -4.91 9.80
C GLN A 231 -12.91 -5.92 9.00
N ALA A 232 -12.69 -6.08 7.68
CA ALA A 232 -13.42 -7.08 6.89
C ALA A 232 -13.09 -8.55 7.24
N GLY A 233 -12.05 -8.78 8.06
CA GLY A 233 -11.58 -10.12 8.43
C GLY A 233 -10.41 -10.64 7.59
N LYS A 234 -9.69 -9.76 6.87
CA LYS A 234 -8.51 -10.12 6.06
C LYS A 234 -7.43 -10.82 6.89
N SER A 235 -6.98 -10.22 7.99
CA SER A 235 -5.97 -10.83 8.84
C SER A 235 -6.46 -12.10 9.51
N SER A 236 -7.72 -12.16 9.96
CA SER A 236 -8.30 -13.39 10.53
C SER A 236 -8.35 -14.53 9.50
N PHE A 237 -8.60 -14.21 8.22
CA PHE A 237 -8.53 -15.18 7.13
C PHE A 237 -7.12 -15.75 6.96
N VAL A 238 -6.10 -14.88 7.00
CA VAL A 238 -4.69 -15.30 6.91
C VAL A 238 -4.28 -16.11 8.13
N GLU A 239 -4.62 -15.64 9.33
CA GLU A 239 -4.36 -16.33 10.60
C GLU A 239 -4.95 -17.73 10.64
N ALA A 240 -6.18 -17.91 10.14
CA ALA A 240 -6.81 -19.22 10.05
C ALA A 240 -6.01 -20.24 9.20
N LEU A 241 -5.11 -19.77 8.33
CA LEU A 241 -4.29 -20.59 7.45
C LEU A 241 -2.83 -20.73 7.92
N THR A 242 -2.41 -19.97 8.94
CA THR A 242 -1.02 -19.97 9.42
C THR A 242 -0.96 -20.55 10.83
N GLU A 243 -0.10 -21.55 11.07
CA GLU A 243 0.09 -22.17 12.40
C GLU A 243 0.79 -21.24 13.43
N THR A 244 1.13 -20.01 13.05
CA THR A 244 1.66 -19.00 13.95
C THR A 244 0.54 -18.30 14.71
N SER A 245 0.23 -18.79 15.91
CA SER A 245 -0.36 -17.94 16.95
C SER A 245 0.54 -16.72 17.17
N PRO A 246 0.04 -15.48 17.05
CA PRO A 246 0.82 -14.35 17.48
C PRO A 246 0.92 -14.44 19.01
N SER A 247 2.12 -14.76 19.49
CA SER A 247 2.52 -14.44 20.86
C SER A 247 2.07 -13.03 21.19
N SER A 248 1.13 -12.90 22.12
CA SER A 248 1.05 -11.79 23.08
C SER A 248 1.65 -10.46 22.60
N LYS A 249 1.01 -9.80 21.65
CA LYS A 249 1.11 -8.36 21.45
C LYS A 249 -0.31 -7.81 21.50
N GLY A 250 -0.73 -7.44 22.70
CA GLY A 250 -2.01 -6.79 22.91
C GLY A 250 -2.06 -5.49 22.13
N ASN A 251 -3.19 -5.20 21.48
CA ASN A 251 -3.65 -3.88 21.03
C ASN A 251 -2.59 -2.88 20.50
N GLU A 252 -1.49 -3.34 19.91
CA GLU A 252 -0.64 -2.54 19.05
C GLU A 252 -1.27 -2.60 17.65
N LEU A 253 -1.73 -1.45 17.17
CA LEU A 253 -2.20 -1.22 15.81
C LEU A 253 -1.26 -1.96 14.83
N ARG A 254 -1.73 -3.06 14.24
CA ARG A 254 -0.98 -3.79 13.22
C ARG A 254 -0.64 -2.82 12.08
N MET A 255 0.63 -2.81 11.67
CA MET A 255 1.12 -1.95 10.60
C MET A 255 0.39 -2.31 9.30
N GLU A 256 -0.34 -1.34 8.72
CA GLU A 256 -1.12 -1.48 7.48
C GLU A 256 -0.22 -1.53 6.24
N SER A 257 0.68 -2.50 6.17
CA SER A 257 1.52 -2.76 5.01
C SER A 257 1.21 -4.12 4.42
N ILE A 258 1.61 -4.38 3.17
CA ILE A 258 1.40 -5.70 2.56
C ILE A 258 2.31 -6.72 3.22
N GLU A 259 1.71 -7.71 3.89
CA GLU A 259 2.43 -8.76 4.60
C GLU A 259 2.26 -10.10 3.88
N PRO A 260 3.36 -10.72 3.42
CA PRO A 260 3.32 -12.03 2.79
C PRO A 260 3.40 -13.16 3.83
N TYR A 261 2.56 -14.17 3.66
CA TYR A 261 2.51 -15.38 4.48
C TYR A 261 2.60 -16.62 3.59
N GLU A 262 3.59 -17.48 3.84
CA GLU A 262 3.75 -18.75 3.11
C GLU A 262 2.90 -19.83 3.75
N ILE A 263 2.10 -20.51 2.94
CA ILE A 263 1.30 -21.68 3.33
C ILE A 263 1.45 -22.79 2.27
N GLU A 264 1.02 -23.99 2.62
CA GLU A 264 0.97 -25.12 1.70
C GLU A 264 -0.46 -25.68 1.63
N ILE A 265 -1.03 -25.74 0.42
CA ILE A 265 -2.36 -26.34 0.19
C ILE A 265 -2.24 -27.34 -0.95
N ASN A 266 -2.63 -28.60 -0.72
CA ASN A 266 -2.53 -29.69 -1.69
C ASN A 266 -1.12 -29.86 -2.30
N LYS A 267 -0.07 -29.70 -1.49
CA LYS A 267 1.34 -29.74 -1.91
C LYS A 267 1.77 -28.58 -2.82
N GLU A 268 0.91 -27.58 -3.01
CA GLU A 268 1.26 -26.33 -3.69
C GLU A 268 1.62 -25.28 -2.66
N LYS A 269 2.73 -24.60 -2.91
CA LYS A 269 3.16 -23.47 -2.10
C LYS A 269 2.38 -22.23 -2.52
N VAL A 270 1.74 -21.57 -1.56
CA VAL A 270 0.96 -20.37 -1.78
C VAL A 270 1.47 -19.26 -0.88
N VAL A 271 1.63 -18.07 -1.43
CA VAL A 271 1.91 -16.84 -0.71
C VAL A 271 0.61 -16.05 -0.62
N LEU A 272 0.09 -15.91 0.59
CA LEU A 272 -1.02 -15.01 0.89
C LEU A 272 -0.48 -13.62 1.15
N LEU A 273 -1.06 -12.61 0.50
CA LEU A 273 -0.80 -11.21 0.81
C LEU A 273 -1.94 -10.69 1.69
N ASP A 274 -1.67 -10.48 2.98
CA ASP A 274 -2.55 -9.65 3.80
C ASP A 274 -2.37 -8.20 3.36
N THR A 275 -3.47 -7.52 3.04
CA THR A 275 -3.45 -6.17 2.48
C THR A 275 -4.14 -5.18 3.42
N PRO A 276 -3.81 -3.88 3.35
CA PRO A 276 -4.57 -2.85 4.06
C PRO A 276 -6.06 -2.82 3.67
N GLY A 277 -6.88 -2.17 4.49
CA GLY A 277 -8.28 -1.89 4.12
C GLY A 277 -8.37 -1.01 2.88
N LEU A 278 -9.32 -1.29 1.98
CA LEU A 278 -9.58 -0.44 0.81
C LEU A 278 -10.01 1.00 1.18
N ASP A 279 -10.52 1.16 2.39
CA ASP A 279 -10.93 2.39 3.07
C ASP A 279 -9.84 3.01 3.95
N ALA A 280 -8.65 2.40 4.04
CA ALA A 280 -7.50 2.96 4.76
C ALA A 280 -6.93 4.22 4.09
N THR A 281 -7.43 4.56 2.91
CA THR A 281 -7.05 5.73 2.12
C THR A 281 -8.32 6.35 1.51
N GLU A 282 -8.30 7.65 1.22
CA GLU A 282 -9.41 8.32 0.53
C GLU A 282 -9.71 7.72 -0.85
N ASN A 283 -8.69 7.16 -1.52
CA ASN A 283 -8.83 6.51 -2.82
C ASN A 283 -8.51 5.01 -2.72
N PRO A 284 -9.51 4.10 -2.84
CA PRO A 284 -9.29 2.66 -2.80
C PRO A 284 -8.25 2.13 -3.78
N THR A 285 -7.98 2.85 -4.87
CA THR A 285 -6.96 2.51 -5.87
C THR A 285 -5.55 2.48 -5.28
N ASP A 286 -5.28 3.23 -4.21
CA ASP A 286 -3.95 3.32 -3.61
C ASP A 286 -3.50 1.98 -3.02
N VAL A 287 -4.42 1.21 -2.43
CA VAL A 287 -4.14 -0.15 -1.95
C VAL A 287 -3.75 -1.08 -3.10
N PHE A 288 -4.44 -1.00 -4.24
CA PHE A 288 -4.08 -1.79 -5.43
C PHE A 288 -2.71 -1.38 -5.99
N GLN A 289 -2.35 -0.10 -5.92
CA GLN A 289 -1.01 0.38 -6.29
C GLN A 289 0.06 -0.18 -5.35
N MET A 290 -0.23 -0.28 -4.05
CA MET A 290 0.68 -0.95 -3.10
C MET A 290 0.91 -2.41 -3.49
N ILE A 291 -0.14 -3.15 -3.88
CA ILE A 291 -0.03 -4.55 -4.32
C ILE A 291 0.80 -4.64 -5.59
N ALA A 292 0.54 -3.77 -6.57
CA ALA A 292 1.30 -3.73 -7.81
C ALA A 292 2.78 -3.41 -7.58
N GLY A 293 3.08 -2.45 -6.69
CA GLY A 293 4.44 -2.10 -6.28
C GLY A 293 5.14 -3.28 -5.62
N TRP A 294 4.48 -3.95 -4.67
CA TRP A 294 5.00 -5.14 -4.02
C TRP A 294 5.35 -6.24 -5.03
N LEU A 295 4.45 -6.59 -5.95
CA LEU A 295 4.69 -7.61 -6.98
C LEU A 295 5.87 -7.25 -7.90
N LYS A 296 5.99 -5.98 -8.28
CA LYS A 296 7.10 -5.51 -9.12
C LYS A 296 8.44 -5.55 -8.39
N ALA A 297 8.47 -5.16 -7.12
CA ALA A 297 9.67 -5.26 -6.28
C ALA A 297 10.18 -6.70 -6.17
N GLN A 298 9.28 -7.68 -6.03
CA GLN A 298 9.65 -9.10 -6.00
C GLN A 298 10.17 -9.61 -7.36
N GLY A 299 9.66 -9.06 -8.47
CA GLY A 299 10.12 -9.40 -9.83
C GLY A 299 11.58 -9.04 -10.03
N ARG A 300 11.98 -7.83 -9.63
CA ARG A 300 13.37 -7.34 -9.73
C ARG A 300 14.36 -8.23 -8.97
N LYS A 301 13.96 -8.77 -7.81
CA LYS A 301 14.80 -9.66 -6.98
C LYS A 301 14.97 -11.08 -7.54
N THR A 302 14.07 -11.51 -8.43
CA THR A 302 14.02 -12.90 -8.95
C THR A 302 14.43 -13.01 -10.41
N ALA A 303 14.99 -11.94 -11.01
CA ALA A 303 15.37 -11.84 -12.43
C ALA A 303 14.21 -12.16 -13.41
N ARG A 304 12.94 -12.08 -12.96
CA ARG A 304 11.74 -12.16 -13.81
C ARG A 304 11.25 -10.74 -14.13
N THR A 305 10.72 -10.54 -15.33
CA THR A 305 10.25 -9.22 -15.80
C THR A 305 9.06 -8.67 -15.01
N ARG A 306 8.20 -9.53 -14.41
CA ARG A 306 7.04 -9.14 -13.58
C ARG A 306 6.40 -10.36 -12.90
N HIS A 307 5.96 -10.22 -11.66
CA HIS A 307 5.00 -11.15 -11.01
C HIS A 307 3.57 -10.61 -11.11
N TYR A 308 2.59 -11.50 -11.06
CA TYR A 308 1.15 -11.18 -11.04
C TYR A 308 0.50 -11.95 -9.90
N LEU A 309 -0.69 -11.52 -9.47
CA LEU A 309 -1.51 -12.37 -8.62
C LEU A 309 -2.01 -13.57 -9.44
N ASP A 310 -1.99 -14.75 -8.84
CA ASP A 310 -2.62 -15.96 -9.36
C ASP A 310 -4.10 -16.02 -8.97
N GLY A 311 -4.50 -15.32 -7.90
CA GLY A 311 -5.89 -15.14 -7.51
C GLY A 311 -6.11 -14.00 -6.51
N ILE A 312 -7.36 -13.63 -6.32
CA ILE A 312 -7.80 -12.60 -5.37
C ILE A 312 -8.93 -13.19 -4.52
N VAL A 313 -8.87 -13.00 -3.21
CA VAL A 313 -10.00 -13.24 -2.31
C VAL A 313 -10.51 -11.89 -1.84
N VAL A 314 -11.73 -11.55 -2.23
CA VAL A 314 -12.42 -10.33 -1.77
C VAL A 314 -13.25 -10.71 -0.56
N VAL A 315 -12.92 -10.19 0.62
CA VAL A 315 -13.64 -10.45 1.87
C VAL A 315 -14.62 -9.32 2.20
N HIS A 316 -15.82 -9.69 2.65
CA HIS A 316 -16.87 -8.75 3.01
C HIS A 316 -17.68 -9.20 4.24
N PRO A 317 -17.79 -8.39 5.31
CA PRO A 317 -18.61 -8.73 6.48
C PRO A 317 -20.09 -8.90 6.14
N ILE A 318 -20.69 -10.04 6.51
CA ILE A 318 -22.07 -10.33 6.13
C ILE A 318 -23.09 -9.32 6.69
N LEU A 319 -22.84 -8.73 7.86
CA LEU A 319 -23.70 -7.73 8.48
C LEU A 319 -23.28 -6.27 8.19
N SER A 320 -22.44 -6.00 7.17
CA SER A 320 -22.03 -4.62 6.82
C SER A 320 -23.18 -3.72 6.38
N ASN A 321 -23.30 -2.49 6.90
CA ASN A 321 -24.38 -1.57 6.53
C ASN A 321 -24.04 -0.64 5.35
N GLU A 322 -22.92 -0.86 4.66
CA GLU A 322 -22.33 0.08 3.70
C GLU A 322 -22.82 -0.09 2.24
N GLN A 323 -24.11 0.09 1.99
CA GLN A 323 -24.68 -0.14 0.65
C GLN A 323 -24.07 0.73 -0.49
N PHE A 324 -23.69 1.98 -0.20
CA PHE A 324 -23.23 2.93 -1.24
C PHE A 324 -21.74 2.80 -1.57
N GLY A 325 -20.90 2.46 -0.57
CA GLY A 325 -19.47 2.18 -0.78
C GLY A 325 -19.25 0.89 -1.58
N GLU A 326 -20.10 -0.12 -1.40
CA GLU A 326 -19.96 -1.43 -2.04
C GLU A 326 -20.05 -1.40 -3.58
N LEU A 327 -20.91 -0.55 -4.17
CA LEU A 327 -21.03 -0.42 -5.63
C LEU A 327 -19.80 0.26 -6.24
N VAL A 328 -19.27 1.29 -5.57
CA VAL A 328 -18.04 1.99 -5.97
C VAL A 328 -16.86 1.02 -5.89
N LEU A 329 -16.74 0.27 -4.78
CA LEU A 329 -15.70 -0.73 -4.58
C LEU A 329 -15.74 -1.85 -5.63
N GLN A 330 -16.91 -2.31 -6.05
CA GLN A 330 -17.01 -3.34 -7.08
C GLN A 330 -16.44 -2.88 -8.43
N SER A 331 -16.79 -1.67 -8.87
CA SER A 331 -16.30 -1.13 -10.15
C SER A 331 -14.77 -0.98 -10.16
N VAL A 332 -14.20 -0.50 -9.05
CA VAL A 332 -12.76 -0.39 -8.85
C VAL A 332 -12.12 -1.79 -8.78
N LEU A 333 -12.69 -2.73 -8.02
CA LEU A 333 -12.21 -4.11 -7.92
C LEU A 333 -12.13 -4.79 -9.29
N ILE A 334 -13.15 -4.65 -10.13
CA ILE A 334 -13.17 -5.20 -11.50
C ILE A 334 -12.05 -4.58 -12.35
N GLU A 335 -11.90 -3.26 -12.34
CA GLU A 335 -10.87 -2.58 -13.11
C GLU A 335 -9.46 -2.98 -12.67
N GLN A 336 -9.23 -3.06 -11.36
CA GLN A 336 -7.91 -3.32 -10.78
C GLN A 336 -7.55 -4.81 -10.78
N ALA A 337 -8.51 -5.72 -10.60
CA ALA A 337 -8.28 -7.17 -10.73
C ALA A 337 -7.72 -7.51 -12.12
N ASN A 338 -8.24 -6.87 -13.17
CA ASN A 338 -7.73 -7.03 -14.54
C ASN A 338 -6.26 -6.57 -14.70
N LYS A 339 -5.81 -5.60 -13.89
CA LYS A 339 -4.41 -5.13 -13.89
C LYS A 339 -3.51 -6.05 -13.07
N LEU A 340 -3.98 -6.55 -11.94
CA LEU A 340 -3.19 -7.33 -10.98
C LEU A 340 -3.05 -8.82 -11.35
N LEU A 341 -4.05 -9.43 -11.98
CA LEU A 341 -4.03 -10.85 -12.39
C LEU A 341 -3.24 -11.10 -13.69
N GLY A 342 -2.65 -10.08 -14.31
CA GLY A 342 -1.88 -10.21 -15.55
C GLY A 342 -2.73 -10.53 -16.78
N LYS A 343 -2.10 -10.97 -17.88
CA LYS A 343 -2.70 -11.15 -19.23
C LYS A 343 -3.82 -12.23 -19.31
N LEU A 344 -4.91 -12.11 -18.56
CA LEU A 344 -6.19 -12.71 -18.95
C LEU A 344 -6.65 -12.15 -20.31
N LYS A 345 -6.20 -10.92 -20.64
CA LYS A 345 -6.46 -10.22 -21.91
C LYS A 345 -6.03 -10.93 -23.21
N LYS A 346 -5.20 -11.99 -23.17
CA LYS A 346 -4.78 -12.73 -24.38
C LYS A 346 -5.37 -14.13 -24.52
N VAL A 347 -6.02 -14.67 -23.48
CA VAL A 347 -6.59 -16.04 -23.53
C VAL A 347 -8.11 -16.03 -23.34
N TYR A 348 -8.66 -14.99 -22.73
CA TYR A 348 -10.07 -14.87 -22.44
C TYR A 348 -10.59 -13.56 -23.05
N ASP A 349 -11.31 -13.70 -24.18
CA ASP A 349 -12.17 -12.65 -24.70
C ASP A 349 -13.08 -12.17 -23.55
N VAL A 350 -13.41 -10.88 -23.49
CA VAL A 350 -14.28 -10.29 -22.44
C VAL A 350 -15.67 -10.97 -22.40
N LYS A 351 -15.95 -11.82 -23.38
CA LYS A 351 -17.12 -12.69 -23.51
C LYS A 351 -16.99 -14.07 -22.86
N ASP A 352 -15.85 -14.44 -22.24
CA ASP A 352 -15.71 -15.73 -21.56
C ASP A 352 -16.37 -15.70 -20.16
N PRO A 353 -17.37 -16.58 -19.88
CA PRO A 353 -18.02 -16.70 -18.58
C PRO A 353 -17.09 -17.07 -17.41
N ARG A 354 -15.80 -17.35 -17.64
CA ARG A 354 -14.81 -17.70 -16.62
C ARG A 354 -13.73 -16.64 -16.39
N ALA A 355 -13.92 -15.41 -16.89
CA ALA A 355 -12.92 -14.34 -16.80
C ALA A 355 -12.44 -14.05 -15.36
N TYR A 356 -13.27 -14.28 -14.34
CA TYR A 356 -12.93 -14.04 -12.93
C TYR A 356 -13.02 -15.29 -12.04
N CYS A 357 -12.83 -16.49 -12.60
CA CYS A 357 -12.87 -17.75 -11.83
C CYS A 357 -11.82 -17.84 -10.71
N ARG A 358 -10.78 -17.00 -10.75
CA ARG A 358 -9.75 -16.86 -9.70
C ARG A 358 -9.92 -15.64 -8.81
N VAL A 359 -11.06 -14.96 -8.92
CA VAL A 359 -11.52 -13.98 -7.94
C VAL A 359 -12.63 -14.64 -7.14
N ILE A 360 -12.38 -14.88 -5.85
CA ILE A 360 -13.36 -15.45 -4.93
C ILE A 360 -13.96 -14.34 -4.10
N LEU A 361 -15.28 -14.30 -4.02
CA LEU A 361 -16.03 -13.37 -3.20
C LEU A 361 -16.44 -14.09 -1.91
N ALA A 362 -15.84 -13.70 -0.80
CA ALA A 362 -15.98 -14.38 0.48
C ALA A 362 -16.76 -13.53 1.48
N THR A 363 -17.90 -14.03 1.96
CA THR A 363 -18.64 -13.41 3.08
C THR A 363 -18.01 -13.83 4.41
N THR A 364 -17.81 -12.88 5.33
CA THR A 364 -17.10 -13.09 6.61
C THR A 364 -17.95 -12.71 7.82
N LYS A 365 -17.42 -12.96 9.03
CA LYS A 365 -18.05 -12.69 10.34
C LYS A 365 -19.35 -13.48 10.60
N TRP A 366 -19.50 -14.65 9.98
CA TRP A 366 -20.63 -15.54 10.23
C TRP A 366 -20.66 -16.06 11.68
N ASP A 367 -19.49 -16.20 12.31
CA ASP A 367 -19.30 -16.55 13.72
C ASP A 367 -19.86 -15.50 14.69
N LYS A 368 -20.08 -14.26 14.23
CA LYS A 368 -20.64 -13.15 15.02
C LYS A 368 -22.13 -12.93 14.81
N VAL A 369 -22.76 -13.67 13.90
CA VAL A 369 -24.20 -13.55 13.63
C VAL A 369 -24.97 -14.29 14.71
N SER A 370 -25.86 -13.60 15.41
CA SER A 370 -26.73 -14.24 16.40
C SER A 370 -27.78 -15.15 15.75
N GLN A 371 -28.39 -16.06 16.52
CA GLN A 371 -29.44 -16.94 16.00
C GLN A 371 -30.63 -16.15 15.42
N ASP A 372 -30.99 -15.02 16.04
CA ASP A 372 -32.10 -14.18 15.61
C ASP A 372 -31.78 -13.42 14.30
N GLU A 373 -30.51 -13.05 14.10
CA GLU A 373 -30.04 -12.36 12.90
C GLU A 373 -29.72 -13.30 11.73
N MET A 374 -29.65 -14.63 11.96
CA MET A 374 -29.23 -15.60 10.95
C MET A 374 -30.07 -15.53 9.68
N LYS A 375 -31.39 -15.36 9.82
CA LYS A 375 -32.29 -15.22 8.67
C LYS A 375 -31.96 -13.95 7.85
N ILE A 376 -31.72 -12.84 8.54
CA ILE A 376 -31.36 -11.55 7.92
C ILE A 376 -30.01 -11.67 7.22
N ALA A 377 -29.02 -12.33 7.83
CA ALA A 377 -27.71 -12.55 7.25
C ALA A 377 -27.78 -13.39 5.95
N VAL A 378 -28.58 -14.45 5.94
CA VAL A 378 -28.79 -15.28 4.74
C VAL A 378 -29.49 -14.48 3.63
N GLU A 379 -30.55 -13.73 3.95
CA GLU A 379 -31.24 -12.86 3.00
C GLU A 379 -30.28 -11.80 2.41
N LYS A 380 -29.38 -11.28 3.24
CA LYS A 380 -28.36 -10.30 2.82
C LYS A 380 -27.30 -10.90 1.90
N GLU A 381 -26.83 -12.12 2.15
CA GLU A 381 -25.93 -12.83 1.23
C GLU A 381 -26.59 -13.02 -0.14
N GLU A 382 -27.85 -13.45 -0.17
CA GLU A 382 -28.60 -13.58 -1.42
C GLU A 382 -28.74 -12.24 -2.15
N ASN A 383 -29.02 -11.17 -1.41
CA ASN A 383 -29.14 -9.83 -1.97
C ASN A 383 -27.81 -9.38 -2.60
N ILE A 384 -26.70 -9.43 -1.84
CA ILE A 384 -25.36 -9.07 -2.32
C ILE A 384 -25.01 -9.87 -3.58
N ARG A 385 -25.33 -11.17 -3.62
CA ARG A 385 -25.10 -12.02 -4.79
C ARG A 385 -25.90 -11.58 -6.02
N ARG A 386 -27.15 -11.15 -5.84
CA ARG A 386 -28.05 -10.69 -6.92
C ARG A 386 -27.78 -9.25 -7.36
N THR A 387 -27.18 -8.43 -6.50
CA THR A 387 -26.88 -7.02 -6.78
C THR A 387 -25.37 -6.82 -6.98
N ASN A 388 -24.65 -6.58 -5.90
CA ASN A 388 -23.29 -6.07 -5.85
C ASN A 388 -22.26 -7.08 -6.35
N TRP A 389 -22.54 -8.38 -6.35
CA TRP A 389 -21.60 -9.39 -6.83
C TRP A 389 -22.08 -10.09 -8.09
N ASN A 390 -23.23 -9.71 -8.62
CA ASN A 390 -23.87 -10.36 -9.76
C ASN A 390 -22.96 -10.37 -10.99
N ILE A 391 -22.40 -9.22 -11.36
CA ILE A 391 -21.51 -9.10 -12.54
C ILE A 391 -20.32 -10.07 -12.44
N MET A 392 -19.65 -10.11 -11.29
CA MET A 392 -18.48 -10.97 -11.08
C MET A 392 -18.88 -12.45 -10.98
N SER A 393 -20.00 -12.75 -10.30
CA SER A 393 -20.55 -14.10 -10.19
C SER A 393 -20.96 -14.66 -11.56
N VAL A 394 -21.59 -13.86 -12.42
CA VAL A 394 -21.95 -14.25 -13.80
C VAL A 394 -20.70 -14.46 -14.66
N ALA A 395 -19.65 -13.69 -14.40
CA ALA A 395 -18.35 -13.84 -15.06
C ALA A 395 -17.41 -14.86 -14.37
N GLY A 396 -17.99 -15.74 -13.53
CA GLY A 396 -17.35 -16.97 -13.05
C GLY A 396 -16.76 -16.91 -11.65
N SER A 397 -16.83 -15.78 -10.93
CA SER A 397 -16.33 -15.67 -9.55
C SER A 397 -17.18 -16.50 -8.57
N PRO A 398 -16.58 -17.45 -7.84
CA PRO A 398 -17.27 -18.19 -6.79
C PRO A 398 -17.64 -17.26 -5.63
N VAL A 399 -18.84 -17.46 -5.08
CA VAL A 399 -19.27 -16.85 -3.81
C VAL A 399 -19.19 -17.91 -2.71
N MET A 400 -18.44 -17.65 -1.65
CA MET A 400 -18.14 -18.62 -0.59
C MET A 400 -18.26 -17.98 0.80
N ARG A 401 -18.52 -18.78 1.84
CA ARG A 401 -18.52 -18.32 3.23
C ARG A 401 -17.17 -18.62 3.89
N PHE A 402 -16.66 -17.64 4.62
CA PHE A 402 -15.55 -17.81 5.55
C PHE A 402 -16.08 -17.75 6.99
N ASP A 403 -16.07 -18.89 7.65
CA ASP A 403 -16.68 -19.10 8.96
C ASP A 403 -15.68 -18.87 10.10
N ASN A 404 -14.61 -18.13 9.84
CA ASN A 404 -13.50 -17.90 10.77
C ASN A 404 -12.80 -19.20 11.23
N THR A 405 -12.69 -20.19 10.32
CA THR A 405 -12.03 -21.48 10.59
C THR A 405 -10.97 -21.81 9.55
N ALA A 406 -9.99 -22.63 9.93
CA ALA A 406 -8.96 -23.13 9.01
C ALA A 406 -9.57 -23.88 7.83
N GLU A 407 -10.59 -24.71 8.05
CA GLU A 407 -11.22 -25.52 7.00
C GLU A 407 -11.95 -24.63 5.98
N SER A 408 -12.63 -23.57 6.43
CA SER A 408 -13.32 -22.65 5.52
C SER A 408 -12.34 -21.82 4.69
N ALA A 409 -11.26 -21.33 5.29
CA ALA A 409 -10.20 -20.63 4.57
C ALA A 409 -9.47 -21.55 3.58
N GLN A 410 -9.16 -22.79 3.97
CA GLN A 410 -8.50 -23.78 3.09
C GLN A 410 -9.35 -24.11 1.87
N ARG A 411 -10.67 -24.28 2.03
CA ARG A 411 -11.60 -24.50 0.90
C ARG A 411 -11.57 -23.35 -0.09
N ILE A 412 -11.52 -22.11 0.40
CA ILE A 412 -11.46 -20.91 -0.44
C ILE A 412 -10.17 -20.90 -1.25
N ILE A 413 -8.99 -21.02 -0.62
CA ILE A 413 -7.72 -20.97 -1.36
C ILE A 413 -7.55 -22.18 -2.28
N LYS A 414 -7.98 -23.38 -1.86
CA LYS A 414 -7.97 -24.59 -2.71
C LYS A 414 -8.68 -24.37 -4.05
N THR A 415 -9.77 -23.60 -4.07
CA THR A 415 -10.50 -23.28 -5.31
C THR A 415 -9.63 -22.51 -6.31
N ILE A 416 -8.79 -21.58 -5.84
CA ILE A 416 -7.84 -20.84 -6.69
C ILE A 416 -6.75 -21.78 -7.22
N VAL A 417 -6.20 -22.63 -6.33
CA VAL A 417 -5.15 -23.61 -6.68
C VAL A 417 -5.62 -24.56 -7.76
N ASP A 418 -6.81 -25.15 -7.59
CA ASP A 418 -7.38 -26.13 -8.52
C ASP A 418 -7.70 -25.47 -9.89
N GLU A 419 -8.23 -24.24 -9.89
CA GLU A 419 -8.53 -23.51 -11.12
C GLU A 419 -7.27 -23.09 -11.89
N LYS A 420 -6.19 -22.74 -11.18
CA LYS A 420 -4.88 -22.47 -11.81
C LYS A 420 -4.38 -23.70 -12.55
N LYS A 421 -4.37 -24.87 -11.89
CA LYS A 421 -3.95 -26.14 -12.49
C LYS A 421 -4.78 -26.50 -13.73
N SER A 422 -6.11 -26.35 -13.64
CA SER A 422 -7.03 -26.62 -14.75
C SER A 422 -6.77 -25.74 -15.99
N ALA A 423 -6.57 -24.45 -15.78
CA ALA A 423 -6.29 -23.51 -16.86
C ALA A 423 -4.92 -23.72 -17.50
N ASP A 424 -3.88 -24.00 -16.70
CA ASP A 424 -2.54 -24.28 -17.21
C ASP A 424 -2.53 -25.57 -18.04
N ALA A 425 -3.22 -26.62 -17.58
CA ALA A 425 -3.42 -27.84 -18.35
C ALA A 425 -4.19 -27.60 -19.66
N THR A 426 -5.24 -26.79 -19.63
CA THR A 426 -6.01 -26.41 -20.84
C THR A 426 -5.16 -25.63 -21.83
N TYR A 427 -4.34 -24.69 -21.35
CA TYR A 427 -3.43 -23.90 -22.17
C TYR A 427 -2.38 -24.77 -22.84
N GLN A 428 -1.74 -25.67 -22.08
CA GLN A 428 -0.79 -26.64 -22.62
C GLN A 428 -1.43 -27.54 -23.69
N TYR A 429 -2.65 -28.04 -23.44
CA TYR A 429 -3.38 -28.83 -24.44
C TYR A 429 -3.68 -28.05 -25.73
N ARG A 430 -4.10 -26.78 -25.64
CA ARG A 430 -4.33 -25.93 -26.82
C ARG A 430 -3.04 -25.68 -27.61
N TYR A 431 -1.92 -25.46 -26.92
CA TYR A 431 -0.61 -25.26 -27.55
C TYR A 431 -0.12 -26.54 -28.24
N ILE A 432 -0.20 -27.68 -27.56
CA ILE A 432 0.12 -28.99 -28.13
C ILE A 432 -0.77 -29.27 -29.34
N ARG A 433 -2.07 -28.98 -29.28
CA ARG A 433 -2.98 -29.15 -30.43
C ARG A 433 -2.63 -28.23 -31.60
N ALA A 434 -2.25 -26.98 -31.35
CA ALA A 434 -1.80 -26.07 -32.39
C ALA A 434 -0.49 -26.56 -33.03
N ALA A 435 0.49 -26.99 -32.22
CA ALA A 435 1.73 -27.58 -32.71
C ALA A 435 1.51 -28.90 -33.47
N LEU A 436 0.59 -29.76 -33.01
CA LEU A 436 0.20 -30.98 -33.71
C LEU A 436 -0.53 -30.67 -35.03
N ASN A 437 -1.32 -29.61 -35.09
CA ASN A 437 -1.96 -29.15 -36.32
C ASN A 437 -0.93 -28.59 -37.31
N ASP A 438 0.07 -27.86 -36.83
CA ASP A 438 1.20 -27.35 -37.62
C ASP A 438 2.15 -28.47 -38.10
N ILE A 439 2.25 -29.57 -37.35
CA ILE A 439 2.93 -30.80 -37.79
C ILE A 439 2.06 -31.55 -38.81
N SER A 440 0.73 -31.55 -38.63
CA SER A 440 -0.22 -32.23 -39.53
C SER A 440 -0.40 -31.54 -40.89
N SER A 441 -0.01 -30.27 -41.02
CA SER A 441 0.06 -29.56 -42.31
C SER A 441 1.32 -29.90 -43.12
N GLY A 442 2.30 -30.62 -42.52
CA GLY A 442 3.56 -31.00 -43.15
C GLY A 442 3.70 -32.49 -43.55
N LEU A 443 2.78 -33.39 -43.18
CA LEU A 443 2.93 -34.84 -43.40
C LEU A 443 1.67 -35.46 -44.04
N GLY A 444 1.52 -35.21 -45.35
CA GLY A 444 0.48 -35.80 -46.20
C GLY A 444 0.64 -37.29 -46.51
N HIS A 445 1.54 -38.02 -45.84
CA HIS A 445 1.87 -39.42 -46.16
C HIS A 445 1.49 -40.47 -45.08
N MET A 446 0.92 -40.08 -43.94
CA MET A 446 0.48 -41.03 -42.89
C MET A 446 -1.05 -41.19 -42.77
N GLN A 447 -1.82 -40.83 -43.80
CA GLN A 447 -3.29 -40.96 -43.77
C GLN A 447 -3.78 -42.41 -43.95
N GLU A 448 -2.96 -43.32 -44.50
CA GLU A 448 -3.34 -44.72 -44.70
C GLU A 448 -3.20 -45.55 -43.41
N GLU A 449 -2.18 -45.30 -42.56
CA GLU A 449 -2.02 -46.02 -41.29
C GLU A 449 -3.05 -45.59 -40.21
N PHE A 450 -3.48 -44.32 -40.22
CA PHE A 450 -4.50 -43.82 -39.29
C PHE A 450 -5.92 -44.36 -39.58
N SER A 451 -6.18 -44.78 -40.81
CA SER A 451 -7.44 -45.42 -41.23
C SER A 451 -7.61 -46.81 -40.61
N GLU A 452 -6.53 -47.60 -40.61
CA GLU A 452 -6.51 -48.96 -40.03
C GLU A 452 -6.64 -48.93 -38.49
N LEU A 453 -6.02 -47.96 -37.82
CA LEU A 453 -6.15 -47.78 -36.36
C LEU A 453 -7.54 -47.29 -35.92
N LYS A 454 -8.23 -46.48 -36.73
CA LYS A 454 -9.64 -46.09 -36.48
C LYS A 454 -10.60 -47.28 -36.61
N LYS A 455 -10.34 -48.21 -37.54
CA LYS A 455 -11.13 -49.45 -37.68
C LYS A 455 -10.93 -50.37 -36.46
N ALA A 456 -9.69 -50.52 -35.97
CA ALA A 456 -9.40 -51.30 -34.75
C ALA A 456 -10.07 -50.73 -33.48
N ARG A 457 -10.11 -49.41 -33.33
CA ARG A 457 -10.77 -48.72 -32.20
C ARG A 457 -12.31 -48.88 -32.20
N THR A 458 -12.93 -48.97 -33.38
CA THR A 458 -14.38 -49.11 -33.51
C THR A 458 -14.85 -50.55 -33.27
N ALA A 459 -13.97 -51.54 -33.50
CA ALA A 459 -14.22 -52.95 -33.18
C ALA A 459 -14.15 -53.22 -31.66
N MET A 460 -13.23 -52.59 -30.94
CA MET A 460 -13.11 -52.76 -29.47
C MET A 460 -14.24 -52.08 -28.67
N SER A 461 -14.89 -51.04 -29.21
CA SER A 461 -16.03 -50.38 -28.54
C SER A 461 -17.38 -51.09 -28.73
N ARG A 462 -17.45 -52.18 -29.51
CA ARG A 462 -18.69 -52.95 -29.76
C ARG A 462 -18.72 -54.33 -29.09
N GLY A 463 -17.72 -54.67 -28.26
CA GLY A 463 -17.61 -55.97 -27.57
C GLY A 463 -17.78 -55.96 -26.05
N LEU A 464 -18.28 -54.86 -25.45
CA LEU A 464 -18.50 -54.73 -24.00
C LEU A 464 -19.94 -54.30 -23.65
N GLY A 465 -20.91 -54.78 -24.41
CA GLY A 465 -22.34 -54.68 -24.10
C GLY A 465 -23.04 -55.96 -24.49
#